data_AF-A0A316DVZ1-F1
#
_entry.id   AF-A0A316DVZ1-F1
#
_cell.length_a   1.000
_cell.length_b   1.000
_cell.length_c   1.000
_cell.angle_alpha   90.00
_cell.angle_beta   90.00
_cell.angle_gamma   90.00
#
_symmetry.space_group_name_H-M   'P 1'
#
loop_
_entity.id
_entity.type
_entity.pdbx_description
1 polymer ?
#
loop_
_entity_poly.entity_id
_entity_poly.type
_entity_poly.pdbx_seq_one_letter_code
_entity_poly.pdbx_strand_id
1 'polypeptide(L)'
;MKISMNLKHNIIKVGLGTYVLFLMLLNVSCSERIKIVGEDTSYQEYLFKKTLETSQLAVSVVASNLDYPWDLCWDNFEENILWFTEIKGTVNQLNTDTGKIKTLLRLEDVLVKKSYGLLGFAIHPNMKLHPYVFLHYTYSKNDGIRSKLVKYNYDNGGLVSPKTILEDIPGTTYHNGSRIVISKENKIFISLGDAGRKELAQNSSEMTGKVLRLNLDGTIPNDNPIKDSPVWSWGHRNPQGLVLANGILYSSEHGEANDDEMNVIEAGGNYGWPDVTGYCNEPYENSFCKDSIIVEPIKAWTPTIAPSGIAYYGSKTIPEWTNSILVGSLKGTSLRVLKLSVDGTSVEGETIAFNRQFGRIRDVISAPNGDVYLCTSNKDWHPRANPGFYSDTKLPMRNDDKIIRIHQAGKDLGNRLEEMKEKQTPLDKDTMVYKNGTVHNDGMFIYENYCASCHKADGSGAEGFFPPLTKTEGVADKDRLIRSVINGVSGPLEVKGISYNMDMPSFKFLTDKELADVLTYVRASFGNNSSGVTEEEVANYKSMLQN
;
A
#
# COMPACT_ATOMS: atom_id res chain seq x y z
N MET A 1 -83.05 12.96 10.96
CA MET A 1 -82.81 13.64 12.27
C MET A 1 -82.42 15.08 11.98
N LYS A 2 -83.21 16.01 12.51
CA LYS A 2 -83.17 17.50 12.46
C LYS A 2 -81.75 18.09 12.55
N ILE A 3 -81.40 19.31 12.13
CA ILE A 3 -82.02 20.52 11.53
C ILE A 3 -80.81 21.43 11.21
N SER A 4 -80.88 22.25 10.17
CA SER A 4 -79.90 23.33 9.90
C SER A 4 -80.09 24.49 10.89
N MET A 5 -79.06 25.30 11.16
CA MET A 5 -79.28 26.74 11.40
C MET A 5 -78.00 27.58 11.33
N ASN A 6 -78.06 28.53 10.42
CA ASN A 6 -77.30 29.78 10.36
C ASN A 6 -77.54 30.65 11.62
N LEU A 7 -76.59 31.56 11.92
CA LEU A 7 -76.72 33.03 11.84
C LEU A 7 -75.87 33.79 12.90
N LYS A 8 -75.24 34.86 12.38
CA LYS A 8 -75.06 36.22 12.94
C LYS A 8 -73.93 36.51 13.94
N HIS A 9 -72.95 37.26 13.40
CA HIS A 9 -72.60 38.64 13.77
C HIS A 9 -72.73 39.02 15.25
N ASN A 10 -71.60 39.40 15.85
CA ASN A 10 -71.57 40.49 16.81
C ASN A 10 -70.36 41.40 16.58
N ILE A 11 -70.70 42.68 16.46
CA ILE A 11 -69.82 43.84 16.35
C ILE A 11 -69.38 44.20 17.77
N ILE A 12 -68.07 44.39 17.99
CA ILE A 12 -67.56 45.22 19.09
C ILE A 12 -66.54 46.19 18.50
N LYS A 13 -66.88 47.47 18.57
CA LYS A 13 -65.99 48.62 18.34
C LYS A 13 -65.24 48.97 19.63
N VAL A 14 -64.26 49.86 19.45
CA VAL A 14 -63.48 50.65 20.43
C VAL A 14 -62.12 50.01 20.77
N GLY A 15 -60.97 50.67 20.64
CA GLY A 15 -60.68 52.08 20.35
C GLY A 15 -59.19 52.32 20.07
N LEU A 16 -58.92 53.55 19.62
CA LEU A 16 -57.64 54.13 19.21
C LEU A 16 -56.49 53.96 20.22
N GLY A 17 -55.29 53.69 19.69
CA GLY A 17 -54.02 53.83 20.41
C GLY A 17 -52.83 53.76 19.44
N THR A 18 -52.33 54.92 19.04
CA THR A 18 -51.11 55.22 18.28
C THR A 18 -49.87 54.42 18.72
N TYR A 19 -48.97 54.02 17.79
CA TYR A 19 -47.53 54.35 17.74
C TYR A 19 -46.77 53.51 16.66
N VAL A 20 -46.23 54.22 15.66
CA VAL A 20 -44.86 54.08 15.07
C VAL A 20 -44.51 52.88 14.15
N LEU A 21 -44.46 53.21 12.84
CA LEU A 21 -43.28 53.19 11.95
C LEU A 21 -42.57 51.84 11.66
N PHE A 22 -42.79 51.25 10.48
CA PHE A 22 -41.75 51.10 9.43
C PHE A 22 -42.36 50.52 8.12
N LEU A 23 -42.27 51.29 7.04
CA LEU A 23 -42.57 50.86 5.67
C LEU A 23 -41.24 50.48 5.00
N MET A 24 -41.10 49.25 4.49
CA MET A 24 -40.11 48.94 3.45
C MET A 24 -40.79 48.15 2.33
N LEU A 25 -40.86 48.81 1.17
CA LEU A 25 -41.37 48.33 -0.10
C LEU A 25 -40.45 47.24 -0.66
N LEU A 26 -41.01 46.07 -0.97
CA LEU A 26 -40.35 45.04 -1.78
C LEU A 26 -40.52 45.41 -3.26
N ASN A 27 -39.46 45.94 -3.87
CA ASN A 27 -39.32 46.00 -5.32
C ASN A 27 -38.76 44.66 -5.82
N VAL A 28 -39.55 43.98 -6.64
CA VAL A 28 -39.16 42.80 -7.41
C VAL A 28 -38.24 43.26 -8.54
N SER A 29 -36.95 42.96 -8.43
CA SER A 29 -36.00 43.02 -9.54
C SER A 29 -35.79 41.62 -10.08
N CYS A 30 -36.32 41.38 -11.28
CA CYS A 30 -36.03 40.20 -12.07
C CYS A 30 -34.64 40.39 -12.67
N SER A 31 -33.62 39.74 -12.11
CA SER A 31 -32.34 39.57 -12.78
C SER A 31 -32.30 38.20 -13.41
N GLU A 32 -32.45 38.15 -14.74
CA GLU A 32 -31.96 37.04 -15.55
C GLU A 32 -30.44 36.99 -15.39
N ARG A 33 -29.96 36.09 -14.52
CA ARG A 33 -28.57 35.68 -14.58
C ARG A 33 -28.39 34.82 -15.82
N ILE A 34 -27.68 35.40 -16.79
CA ILE A 34 -27.01 34.69 -17.87
C ILE A 34 -26.31 33.46 -17.27
N LYS A 35 -26.83 32.27 -17.56
CA LYS A 35 -26.10 31.02 -17.31
C LYS A 35 -24.96 30.93 -18.33
N ILE A 36 -23.83 31.55 -18.00
CA ILE A 36 -22.55 31.09 -18.52
C ILE A 36 -22.20 29.86 -17.68
N VAL A 37 -22.72 28.69 -18.04
CA VAL A 37 -22.21 27.41 -17.52
C VAL A 37 -21.13 26.98 -18.49
N GLY A 38 -19.96 27.60 -18.34
CA GLY A 38 -18.69 27.03 -18.75
C GLY A 38 -17.99 26.57 -17.49
N GLU A 39 -18.46 25.48 -16.89
CA GLU A 39 -17.83 24.89 -15.71
C GLU A 39 -17.51 23.44 -16.04
N ASP A 40 -16.31 23.27 -16.60
CA ASP A 40 -15.59 22.01 -16.64
C ASP A 40 -15.29 21.60 -15.19
N THR A 41 -16.31 21.10 -14.49
CA THR A 41 -16.18 20.53 -13.16
C THR A 41 -15.59 19.15 -13.31
N SER A 42 -14.29 19.10 -13.59
CA SER A 42 -13.49 17.88 -13.52
C SER A 42 -13.84 17.16 -12.21
N TYR A 43 -14.42 15.95 -12.32
CA TYR A 43 -14.78 15.13 -11.16
C TYR A 43 -13.57 14.78 -10.29
N GLN A 44 -12.37 14.91 -10.85
CA GLN A 44 -11.11 14.66 -10.17
C GLN A 44 -10.81 15.76 -9.16
N GLU A 45 -10.62 15.38 -7.90
CA GLU A 45 -10.15 16.27 -6.85
C GLU A 45 -8.62 16.34 -6.91
N TYR A 46 -8.07 17.37 -7.55
CA TYR A 46 -6.62 17.60 -7.55
C TYR A 46 -6.13 17.95 -6.14
N LEU A 47 -5.20 17.15 -5.63
CA LEU A 47 -4.66 17.28 -4.28
C LEU A 47 -3.47 18.24 -4.24
N PHE A 48 -2.52 18.06 -5.14
CA PHE A 48 -1.28 18.83 -5.22
C PHE A 48 -0.52 18.51 -6.51
N LYS A 49 0.51 19.31 -6.79
CA LYS A 49 1.54 18.97 -7.77
C LYS A 49 2.76 18.34 -7.11
N LYS A 50 3.52 17.59 -7.89
CA LYS A 50 4.82 17.05 -7.50
C LYS A 50 5.85 17.27 -8.59
N THR A 51 6.96 17.95 -8.26
CA THR A 51 8.05 18.18 -9.22
C THR A 51 9.13 17.12 -9.03
N LEU A 52 9.45 16.40 -10.10
CA LEU A 52 10.64 15.55 -10.19
C LEU A 52 11.76 16.34 -10.90
N GLU A 53 12.83 15.68 -11.33
CA GLU A 53 13.96 16.35 -11.99
C GLU A 53 13.56 17.07 -13.28
N THR A 54 12.69 16.44 -14.08
CA THR A 54 12.22 16.92 -15.38
C THR A 54 10.70 16.91 -15.50
N SER A 55 10.03 16.09 -14.70
CA SER A 55 8.59 15.90 -14.73
C SER A 55 7.85 16.79 -13.74
N GLN A 56 6.71 17.34 -14.16
CA GLN A 56 5.72 17.90 -13.25
C GLN A 56 4.53 16.96 -13.19
N LEU A 57 4.24 16.41 -12.03
CA LEU A 57 3.16 15.45 -11.83
C LEU A 57 1.95 16.13 -11.21
N ALA A 58 0.78 15.85 -11.75
CA ALA A 58 -0.51 16.16 -11.17
C ALA A 58 -1.00 14.96 -10.36
N VAL A 59 -1.43 15.20 -9.11
CA VAL A 59 -1.97 14.16 -8.23
C VAL A 59 -3.43 14.47 -7.95
N SER A 60 -4.33 13.53 -8.24
CA SER A 60 -5.77 13.70 -8.03
C SER A 60 -6.45 12.45 -7.47
N VAL A 61 -7.53 12.66 -6.70
CA VAL A 61 -8.44 11.58 -6.32
C VAL A 61 -9.43 11.36 -7.46
N VAL A 62 -9.54 10.12 -7.93
CA VAL A 62 -10.47 9.73 -9.01
C VAL A 62 -11.60 8.82 -8.51
N ALA A 63 -11.46 8.24 -7.31
CA ALA A 63 -12.55 7.58 -6.59
C ALA A 63 -12.29 7.67 -5.08
N SER A 64 -13.36 7.70 -4.27
CA SER A 64 -13.29 7.82 -2.80
C SER A 64 -14.45 7.09 -2.13
N ASN A 65 -14.43 6.98 -0.80
CA ASN A 65 -15.40 6.24 0.01
C ASN A 65 -15.45 4.74 -0.33
N LEU A 66 -14.33 4.17 -0.74
CA LEU A 66 -14.23 2.77 -1.11
C LEU A 66 -14.10 1.88 0.13
N ASP A 67 -14.49 0.62 -0.02
CA ASP A 67 -14.45 -0.43 0.99
C ASP A 67 -13.23 -1.34 0.77
N TYR A 68 -12.04 -0.85 1.12
CA TYR A 68 -10.78 -1.60 1.03
C TYR A 68 -10.49 -2.10 -0.40
N PRO A 69 -10.28 -1.19 -1.36
CA PRO A 69 -9.89 -1.59 -2.71
C PRO A 69 -8.60 -2.41 -2.66
N TRP A 70 -8.55 -3.59 -3.27
CA TRP A 70 -7.46 -4.56 -3.07
C TRP A 70 -6.60 -4.81 -4.31
N ASP A 71 -7.23 -4.92 -5.48
CA ASP A 71 -6.57 -5.12 -6.77
C ASP A 71 -7.10 -4.12 -7.79
N LEU A 72 -6.21 -3.57 -8.61
CA LEU A 72 -6.49 -2.68 -9.72
C LEU A 72 -6.06 -3.37 -11.02
N CYS A 73 -6.84 -3.24 -12.09
CA CYS A 73 -6.50 -3.74 -13.41
C CYS A 73 -6.91 -2.71 -14.46
N TRP A 74 -5.98 -2.30 -15.31
CA TRP A 74 -6.32 -1.45 -16.44
C TRP A 74 -7.01 -2.25 -17.53
N ASP A 75 -8.14 -1.75 -18.06
CA ASP A 75 -8.83 -2.36 -19.19
C ASP A 75 -8.06 -2.12 -20.49
N ASN A 76 -7.58 -3.18 -21.11
CA ASN A 76 -6.87 -3.10 -22.40
C ASN A 76 -7.81 -3.18 -23.61
N PHE A 77 -9.13 -3.17 -23.41
CA PHE A 77 -10.16 -3.27 -24.43
C PHE A 77 -11.02 -2.00 -24.52
N GLU A 78 -11.56 -1.52 -23.40
CA GLU A 78 -12.26 -0.24 -23.34
C GLU A 78 -11.33 0.87 -22.85
N GLU A 79 -11.22 1.97 -23.61
CA GLU A 79 -10.39 3.10 -23.23
C GLU A 79 -10.89 3.73 -21.92
N ASN A 80 -9.95 4.17 -21.08
CA ASN A 80 -10.22 4.90 -19.84
C ASN A 80 -11.09 4.14 -18.83
N ILE A 81 -11.04 2.81 -18.86
CA ILE A 81 -11.67 1.96 -17.85
C ILE A 81 -10.60 1.34 -16.95
N LEU A 82 -10.75 1.56 -15.65
CA LEU A 82 -9.99 0.91 -14.59
C LEU A 82 -10.93 -0.03 -13.84
N TRP A 83 -10.55 -1.29 -13.71
CA TRP A 83 -11.27 -2.27 -12.90
C TRP A 83 -10.64 -2.36 -11.52
N PHE A 84 -11.45 -2.60 -10.50
CA PHE A 84 -10.93 -2.83 -9.16
C PHE A 84 -11.81 -3.77 -8.35
N THR A 85 -11.19 -4.47 -7.41
CA THR A 85 -11.88 -5.26 -6.40
C THR A 85 -11.95 -4.53 -5.08
N GLU A 86 -13.01 -4.78 -4.32
CA GLU A 86 -13.10 -4.41 -2.92
C GLU A 86 -13.22 -5.68 -2.08
N ILE A 87 -12.57 -5.70 -0.92
CA ILE A 87 -12.44 -6.92 -0.11
C ILE A 87 -13.79 -7.52 0.30
N LYS A 88 -14.85 -6.70 0.32
CA LYS A 88 -16.24 -7.12 0.62
C LYS A 88 -16.89 -7.98 -0.47
N GLY A 89 -16.21 -8.25 -1.58
CA GLY A 89 -16.71 -9.14 -2.63
C GLY A 89 -17.28 -8.45 -3.86
N THR A 90 -16.94 -7.18 -4.08
CA THR A 90 -17.39 -6.44 -5.26
C THR A 90 -16.28 -6.30 -6.29
N VAL A 91 -16.64 -6.50 -7.56
CA VAL A 91 -15.80 -6.15 -8.72
C VAL A 91 -16.45 -4.94 -9.39
N ASN A 92 -15.67 -3.90 -9.61
CA ASN A 92 -16.16 -2.61 -10.09
C ASN A 92 -15.35 -2.13 -11.30
N GLN A 93 -15.98 -1.36 -12.19
CA GLN A 93 -15.35 -0.55 -13.22
C GLN A 93 -15.46 0.93 -12.85
N LEU A 94 -14.35 1.66 -12.95
CA LEU A 94 -14.26 3.11 -12.88
C LEU A 94 -13.95 3.64 -14.28
N ASN A 95 -14.80 4.50 -14.80
CA ASN A 95 -14.46 5.29 -15.98
C ASN A 95 -13.63 6.51 -15.55
N THR A 96 -12.38 6.58 -15.99
CA THR A 96 -11.40 7.59 -15.55
C THR A 96 -11.57 8.96 -16.21
N ASP A 97 -12.52 9.12 -17.13
CA ASP A 97 -12.87 10.43 -17.69
C ASP A 97 -14.06 11.07 -16.99
N THR A 98 -14.98 10.25 -16.47
CA THR A 98 -16.26 10.70 -15.88
C THR A 98 -16.35 10.49 -14.38
N GLY A 99 -15.49 9.64 -13.79
CA GLY A 99 -15.57 9.24 -12.39
C GLY A 99 -16.70 8.26 -12.07
N LYS A 100 -17.44 7.79 -13.08
CA LYS A 100 -18.56 6.88 -12.89
C LYS A 100 -18.06 5.50 -12.51
N ILE A 101 -18.57 4.99 -11.39
CA ILE A 101 -18.32 3.61 -10.93
C ILE A 101 -19.53 2.74 -11.24
N LYS A 102 -19.28 1.55 -11.80
CA LYS A 102 -20.27 0.51 -12.07
C LYS A 102 -19.83 -0.80 -11.41
N THR A 103 -20.65 -1.37 -10.53
CA THR A 103 -20.42 -2.71 -9.98
C THR A 103 -20.82 -3.76 -11.00
N LEU A 104 -19.93 -4.71 -11.28
CA LEU A 104 -20.11 -5.80 -12.24
C LEU A 104 -20.48 -7.13 -11.59
N LEU A 105 -20.07 -7.31 -10.33
CA LEU A 105 -20.29 -8.53 -9.57
C LEU A 105 -20.36 -8.21 -8.08
N ARG A 106 -21.20 -8.94 -7.36
CA ARG A 106 -21.17 -9.06 -5.90
C ARG A 106 -21.15 -10.54 -5.55
N LEU A 107 -20.09 -10.99 -4.88
CA LEU A 107 -19.95 -12.35 -4.39
C LEU A 107 -20.80 -12.54 -3.13
N GLU A 108 -21.53 -13.66 -3.07
CA GLU A 108 -22.37 -14.01 -1.92
C GLU A 108 -21.66 -14.91 -0.91
N ASP A 109 -20.70 -15.72 -1.39
CA ASP A 109 -20.00 -16.74 -0.60
C ASP A 109 -18.62 -16.29 -0.10
N VAL A 110 -18.27 -15.02 -0.32
CA VAL A 110 -17.01 -14.45 0.16
C VAL A 110 -17.04 -14.35 1.68
N LEU A 111 -16.03 -14.92 2.33
CA LEU A 111 -15.78 -14.75 3.75
C LEU A 111 -14.84 -13.57 3.94
N VAL A 112 -15.27 -12.54 4.67
CA VAL A 112 -14.57 -11.24 4.72
C VAL A 112 -14.32 -10.79 6.16
N LYS A 113 -13.07 -10.43 6.47
CA LYS A 113 -12.71 -9.64 7.67
C LYS A 113 -11.30 -9.06 7.51
N LYS A 114 -11.17 -7.74 7.59
CA LYS A 114 -9.88 -7.01 7.57
C LYS A 114 -8.96 -7.38 6.39
N SER A 115 -8.19 -8.45 6.51
CA SER A 115 -7.11 -8.91 5.61
C SER A 115 -7.47 -10.11 4.72
N TYR A 116 -8.71 -10.59 4.78
CA TYR A 116 -9.22 -11.63 3.89
C TYR A 116 -10.62 -11.27 3.37
N GLY A 117 -10.93 -11.75 2.17
CA GLY A 117 -12.15 -11.48 1.41
C GLY A 117 -11.91 -11.71 -0.08
N LEU A 118 -12.42 -10.81 -0.93
CA LEU A 118 -12.03 -10.76 -2.33
C LEU A 118 -10.68 -10.07 -2.47
N LEU A 119 -9.70 -10.81 -2.98
CA LEU A 119 -8.31 -10.39 -3.04
C LEU A 119 -7.91 -10.23 -4.51
N GLY A 120 -7.20 -11.23 -5.04
CA GLY A 120 -6.65 -11.23 -6.39
C GLY A 120 -7.67 -11.05 -7.50
N PHE A 121 -7.29 -10.27 -8.49
CA PHE A 121 -8.03 -10.05 -9.71
C PHE A 121 -7.08 -10.04 -10.90
N ALA A 122 -7.48 -10.69 -11.98
CA ALA A 122 -6.82 -10.51 -13.27
C ALA A 122 -7.84 -10.51 -14.40
N ILE A 123 -7.70 -9.53 -15.29
CA ILE A 123 -8.38 -9.55 -16.59
C ILE A 123 -7.51 -10.27 -17.61
N HIS A 124 -8.14 -10.98 -18.56
CA HIS A 124 -7.37 -11.56 -19.65
C HIS A 124 -6.73 -10.45 -20.51
N PRO A 125 -5.44 -10.51 -20.88
CA PRO A 125 -4.77 -9.46 -21.66
C PRO A 125 -5.42 -9.19 -23.03
N ASN A 126 -6.11 -10.20 -23.58
CA ASN A 126 -6.90 -10.12 -24.81
C ASN A 126 -8.39 -10.38 -24.52
N MET A 127 -9.08 -9.42 -23.91
CA MET A 127 -10.51 -9.52 -23.59
C MET A 127 -11.39 -9.70 -24.83
N LYS A 128 -10.96 -9.25 -26.01
CA LYS A 128 -11.72 -9.39 -27.26
C LYS A 128 -11.86 -10.84 -27.72
N LEU A 129 -10.80 -11.64 -27.58
CA LEU A 129 -10.83 -13.08 -27.90
C LEU A 129 -11.23 -13.94 -26.70
N HIS A 130 -10.90 -13.48 -25.50
CA HIS A 130 -11.08 -14.21 -24.27
C HIS A 130 -11.69 -13.28 -23.22
N PRO A 131 -13.02 -13.02 -23.28
CA PRO A 131 -13.71 -12.13 -22.37
C PRO A 131 -13.89 -12.82 -21.01
N TYR A 132 -12.78 -13.10 -20.33
CA TYR A 132 -12.75 -13.80 -19.05
C TYR A 132 -11.89 -13.04 -18.06
N VAL A 133 -12.27 -13.16 -16.79
CA VAL A 133 -11.50 -12.65 -15.66
C VAL A 133 -11.33 -13.74 -14.62
N PHE A 134 -10.38 -13.55 -13.70
CA PHE A 134 -10.07 -14.50 -12.64
C PHE A 134 -10.10 -13.79 -11.30
N LEU A 135 -10.79 -14.39 -10.33
CA LEU A 135 -10.90 -13.89 -8.96
C LEU A 135 -10.28 -14.90 -8.01
N HIS A 136 -9.46 -14.43 -7.06
CA HIS A 136 -9.05 -15.22 -5.91
C HIS A 136 -9.66 -14.62 -4.64
N TYR A 137 -10.38 -15.45 -3.89
CA TYR A 137 -11.07 -14.98 -2.68
C TYR A 137 -11.22 -16.06 -1.63
N THR A 138 -11.39 -15.64 -0.38
CA THR A 138 -11.61 -16.52 0.76
C THR A 138 -13.09 -16.85 0.95
N TYR A 139 -13.38 -18.07 1.40
CA TYR A 139 -14.72 -18.57 1.70
C TYR A 139 -14.67 -19.51 2.92
N SER A 140 -15.84 -19.81 3.49
CA SER A 140 -15.95 -20.76 4.61
C SER A 140 -16.21 -22.18 4.11
N LYS A 141 -15.48 -23.16 4.66
CA LYS A 141 -15.70 -24.60 4.42
C LYS A 141 -15.43 -25.37 5.72
N ASN A 142 -16.41 -26.13 6.20
CA ASN A 142 -16.31 -26.91 7.46
C ASN A 142 -15.79 -26.08 8.63
N ASP A 143 -16.35 -24.88 8.84
CA ASP A 143 -15.94 -23.88 9.86
C ASP A 143 -14.50 -23.34 9.72
N GLY A 144 -13.75 -23.76 8.70
CA GLY A 144 -12.44 -23.25 8.35
C GLY A 144 -12.48 -22.15 7.28
N ILE A 145 -11.36 -21.42 7.16
CA ILE A 145 -11.13 -20.47 6.07
C ILE A 145 -10.39 -21.21 4.94
N ARG A 146 -10.91 -21.11 3.73
CA ARG A 146 -10.28 -21.59 2.51
C ARG A 146 -10.25 -20.47 1.48
N SER A 147 -9.45 -20.63 0.43
CA SER A 147 -9.52 -19.77 -0.74
C SER A 147 -9.67 -20.57 -2.02
N LYS A 148 -10.10 -19.89 -3.08
CA LYS A 148 -10.31 -20.47 -4.40
C LYS A 148 -10.06 -19.45 -5.49
N LEU A 149 -9.64 -19.96 -6.64
CA LEU A 149 -9.48 -19.23 -7.89
C LEU A 149 -10.65 -19.58 -8.82
N VAL A 150 -11.40 -18.57 -9.25
CA VAL A 150 -12.62 -18.72 -10.02
C VAL A 150 -12.54 -17.89 -11.29
N LYS A 151 -12.79 -18.52 -12.44
CA LYS A 151 -12.93 -17.85 -13.73
C LYS A 151 -14.38 -17.36 -13.90
N TYR A 152 -14.55 -16.15 -14.40
CA TYR A 152 -15.83 -15.59 -14.83
C TYR A 152 -15.77 -15.16 -16.29
N ASN A 153 -16.90 -15.20 -16.98
CA ASN A 153 -17.06 -14.58 -18.29
C ASN A 153 -17.54 -13.14 -18.12
N TYR A 154 -16.98 -12.22 -18.89
CA TYR A 154 -17.50 -10.86 -19.04
C TYR A 154 -18.51 -10.85 -20.19
N ASP A 155 -19.78 -10.63 -19.85
CA ASP A 155 -20.86 -10.60 -20.83
C ASP A 155 -21.90 -9.53 -20.44
N ASN A 156 -22.44 -8.82 -21.43
CA ASN A 156 -23.46 -7.79 -21.26
C ASN A 156 -23.17 -6.78 -20.14
N GLY A 157 -21.89 -6.45 -19.93
CA GLY A 157 -21.44 -5.52 -18.90
C GLY A 157 -21.57 -6.05 -17.48
N GLY A 158 -21.47 -7.35 -17.26
CA GLY A 158 -21.40 -8.01 -15.95
C GLY A 158 -20.49 -9.25 -15.97
N LEU A 159 -20.19 -9.81 -14.79
CA LEU A 159 -19.44 -11.06 -14.67
C LEU A 159 -20.38 -12.23 -14.38
N VAL A 160 -20.34 -13.25 -15.23
CA VAL A 160 -21.29 -14.38 -15.23
C VAL A 160 -20.57 -15.72 -15.40
N SER A 161 -21.31 -16.82 -15.28
CA SER A 161 -20.82 -18.18 -15.53
C SER A 161 -19.57 -18.55 -14.72
N PRO A 162 -19.62 -18.50 -13.37
CA PRO A 162 -18.48 -18.86 -12.53
C PRO A 162 -18.02 -20.29 -12.78
N LYS A 163 -16.72 -20.47 -13.01
CA LYS A 163 -16.05 -21.77 -13.03
C LYS A 163 -14.89 -21.75 -12.04
N THR A 164 -15.01 -22.51 -10.97
CA THR A 164 -13.89 -22.78 -10.05
C THR A 164 -12.79 -23.54 -10.80
N ILE A 165 -11.57 -23.01 -10.79
CA ILE A 165 -10.41 -23.65 -11.44
C ILE A 165 -9.36 -24.15 -10.45
N LEU A 166 -9.34 -23.59 -9.23
CA LEU A 166 -8.58 -24.11 -8.09
C LEU A 166 -9.38 -23.82 -6.82
N GLU A 167 -9.46 -24.78 -5.90
CA GLU A 167 -10.19 -24.63 -4.64
C GLU A 167 -9.55 -25.40 -3.50
N ASP A 168 -10.16 -25.26 -2.32
CA ASP A 168 -9.72 -25.85 -1.05
C ASP A 168 -8.29 -25.49 -0.63
N ILE A 169 -7.76 -24.41 -1.21
CA ILE A 169 -6.48 -23.84 -0.83
C ILE A 169 -6.61 -23.41 0.63
N PRO A 170 -5.68 -23.82 1.50
CA PRO A 170 -5.56 -23.24 2.83
C PRO A 170 -5.70 -21.72 2.85
N GLY A 171 -6.66 -21.22 3.63
CA GLY A 171 -6.76 -19.80 3.95
C GLY A 171 -6.67 -19.58 5.45
N THR A 172 -6.34 -18.36 5.86
CA THR A 172 -6.43 -17.94 7.26
C THR A 172 -6.71 -16.44 7.35
N THR A 173 -6.65 -15.89 8.56
CA THR A 173 -6.91 -14.46 8.81
C THR A 173 -5.78 -13.53 8.32
N TYR A 174 -4.64 -14.09 7.91
CA TYR A 174 -3.44 -13.40 7.43
C TYR A 174 -2.72 -14.27 6.38
N HIS A 175 -1.67 -13.74 5.74
CA HIS A 175 -0.79 -14.48 4.82
C HIS A 175 -1.50 -15.33 3.74
N ASN A 176 -2.52 -14.77 3.08
CA ASN A 176 -3.19 -15.45 1.97
C ASN A 176 -2.52 -15.18 0.61
N GLY A 177 -1.48 -14.34 0.54
CA GLY A 177 -0.86 -13.88 -0.72
C GLY A 177 -1.90 -13.24 -1.64
N SER A 178 -2.23 -13.96 -2.73
CA SER A 178 -3.41 -13.84 -3.60
C SER A 178 -3.25 -13.04 -4.89
N ARG A 179 -2.07 -12.55 -5.27
CA ARG A 179 -1.94 -11.78 -6.52
C ARG A 179 -1.99 -12.70 -7.74
N ILE A 180 -2.66 -12.28 -8.81
CA ILE A 180 -2.84 -13.05 -10.04
C ILE A 180 -2.22 -12.29 -11.21
N VAL A 181 -1.49 -12.98 -12.07
CA VAL A 181 -1.02 -12.44 -13.35
C VAL A 181 -1.32 -13.45 -14.46
N ILE A 182 -1.69 -12.97 -15.64
CA ILE A 182 -1.90 -13.80 -16.83
C ILE A 182 -0.83 -13.46 -17.86
N SER A 183 -0.05 -14.47 -18.27
CA SER A 183 1.00 -14.32 -19.28
C SER A 183 0.42 -14.22 -20.69
N LYS A 184 1.24 -13.76 -21.65
CA LYS A 184 0.85 -13.69 -23.07
C LYS A 184 0.62 -15.08 -23.67
N GLU A 185 1.21 -16.11 -23.08
CA GLU A 185 1.08 -17.53 -23.42
C GLU A 185 -0.12 -18.18 -22.71
N ASN A 186 -1.03 -17.37 -22.15
CA ASN A 186 -2.26 -17.82 -21.50
C ASN A 186 -2.00 -18.73 -20.30
N LYS A 187 -0.99 -18.40 -19.49
CA LYS A 187 -0.71 -19.05 -18.21
C LYS A 187 -1.12 -18.14 -17.07
N ILE A 188 -1.74 -18.70 -16.04
CA ILE A 188 -2.05 -18.01 -14.81
C ILE A 188 -0.89 -18.24 -13.85
N PHE A 189 -0.34 -17.16 -13.31
CA PHE A 189 0.48 -17.20 -12.11
C PHE A 189 -0.34 -16.68 -10.94
N ILE A 190 -0.31 -17.39 -9.81
CA ILE A 190 -0.95 -16.95 -8.57
C ILE A 190 0.02 -17.09 -7.40
N SER A 191 0.18 -16.02 -6.63
CA SER A 191 0.96 -16.02 -5.40
C SER A 191 0.10 -16.47 -4.23
N LEU A 192 0.60 -17.36 -3.38
CA LEU A 192 -0.10 -17.88 -2.20
C LEU A 192 0.84 -17.82 -0.99
N GLY A 193 0.38 -17.19 0.09
CA GLY A 193 1.15 -17.13 1.32
C GLY A 193 1.14 -18.45 2.10
N ASP A 194 1.92 -18.50 3.17
CA ASP A 194 2.09 -19.69 4.02
C ASP A 194 0.87 -20.01 4.89
N ALA A 195 -0.13 -19.10 4.93
CA ALA A 195 -1.30 -19.19 5.78
C ALA A 195 -0.97 -19.50 7.26
N GLY A 196 0.17 -18.99 7.76
CA GLY A 196 0.67 -19.18 9.12
C GLY A 196 1.30 -20.56 9.39
N ARG A 197 1.44 -21.40 8.36
CA ARG A 197 2.08 -22.73 8.43
C ARG A 197 3.42 -22.68 7.73
N LYS A 198 4.36 -21.98 8.36
CA LYS A 198 5.65 -21.61 7.76
C LYS A 198 6.44 -22.83 7.27
N GLU A 199 6.38 -23.95 7.97
CA GLU A 199 7.03 -25.21 7.61
C GLU A 199 6.54 -25.79 6.28
N LEU A 200 5.31 -25.46 5.84
CA LEU A 200 4.78 -25.93 4.56
C LEU A 200 5.30 -25.10 3.37
N ALA A 201 5.93 -23.96 3.61
CA ALA A 201 6.53 -23.15 2.54
C ALA A 201 7.63 -23.92 1.80
N GLN A 202 8.42 -24.74 2.51
CA GLN A 202 9.44 -25.61 1.93
C GLN A 202 8.90 -26.93 1.34
N ASN A 203 7.67 -27.33 1.69
CA ASN A 203 7.06 -28.52 1.11
C ASN A 203 6.43 -28.20 -0.26
N SER A 204 7.08 -28.64 -1.34
CA SER A 204 6.62 -28.43 -2.72
C SER A 204 5.39 -29.26 -3.14
N SER A 205 4.92 -30.17 -2.27
CA SER A 205 3.65 -30.90 -2.47
C SER A 205 2.43 -30.15 -1.93
N GLU A 206 2.64 -29.03 -1.21
CA GLU A 206 1.59 -28.18 -0.65
C GLU A 206 1.38 -26.93 -1.50
N MET A 207 0.20 -26.30 -1.38
CA MET A 207 -0.14 -25.09 -2.14
C MET A 207 0.20 -23.78 -1.42
N THR A 208 0.50 -23.81 -0.11
CA THR A 208 0.83 -22.62 0.69
C THR A 208 2.29 -22.24 0.59
N GLY A 209 2.57 -20.94 0.59
CA GLY A 209 3.94 -20.42 0.49
C GLY A 209 4.56 -20.71 -0.87
N LYS A 210 3.79 -20.48 -1.94
CA LYS A 210 4.11 -20.83 -3.33
C LYS A 210 3.76 -19.71 -4.30
N VAL A 211 4.42 -19.70 -5.44
CA VAL A 211 3.79 -19.21 -6.69
C VAL A 211 3.37 -20.43 -7.49
N LEU A 212 2.12 -20.48 -7.92
CA LEU A 212 1.60 -21.53 -8.78
C LEU A 212 1.51 -21.06 -10.24
N ARG A 213 1.67 -21.97 -11.20
CA ARG A 213 1.46 -21.78 -12.64
C ARG A 213 0.45 -22.78 -13.18
N LEU A 214 -0.63 -22.26 -13.78
CA LEU A 214 -1.76 -23.03 -14.32
C LEU A 214 -2.08 -22.63 -15.76
N ASN A 215 -2.75 -23.51 -16.50
CA ASN A 215 -3.48 -23.13 -17.71
C ASN A 215 -4.75 -22.34 -17.35
N LEU A 216 -5.34 -21.61 -18.31
CA LEU A 216 -6.57 -20.82 -18.09
C LEU A 216 -7.79 -21.63 -17.60
N ASP A 217 -7.77 -22.94 -17.78
CA ASP A 217 -8.84 -23.84 -17.36
C ASP A 217 -8.59 -24.53 -16.02
N GLY A 218 -7.44 -24.27 -15.38
CA GLY A 218 -7.00 -24.87 -14.13
C GLY A 218 -6.11 -26.11 -14.28
N THR A 219 -5.90 -26.62 -15.49
CA THR A 219 -5.00 -27.76 -15.70
C THR A 219 -3.54 -27.37 -15.52
N ILE A 220 -2.71 -28.35 -15.15
CA ILE A 220 -1.28 -28.15 -14.90
C ILE A 220 -0.54 -28.15 -16.25
N PRO A 221 0.27 -27.12 -16.57
CA PRO A 221 1.13 -27.16 -17.74
C PRO A 221 2.19 -28.26 -17.65
N ASN A 222 2.40 -29.00 -18.75
CA ASN A 222 3.37 -30.11 -18.80
C ASN A 222 4.84 -29.65 -18.67
N ASP A 223 5.11 -28.37 -18.86
CA ASP A 223 6.41 -27.71 -18.76
C ASP A 223 6.63 -27.04 -17.39
N ASN A 224 5.80 -27.33 -16.39
CA ASN A 224 6.07 -26.91 -15.00
C ASN A 224 7.33 -27.60 -14.45
N PRO A 225 8.07 -26.95 -13.53
CA PRO A 225 9.34 -27.47 -13.01
C PRO A 225 9.18 -28.75 -12.19
N ILE A 226 8.02 -28.95 -11.58
CA ILE A 226 7.67 -30.17 -10.84
C ILE A 226 6.58 -30.89 -11.62
N LYS A 227 6.87 -32.15 -11.99
CA LYS A 227 5.95 -32.98 -12.76
C LYS A 227 4.61 -33.14 -12.03
N ASP A 228 3.51 -32.99 -12.77
CA ASP A 228 2.14 -33.12 -12.28
C ASP A 228 1.80 -32.20 -11.09
N SER A 229 2.53 -31.10 -10.93
CA SER A 229 2.33 -30.11 -9.86
C SER A 229 2.12 -28.70 -10.42
N PRO A 230 1.18 -27.90 -9.83
CA PRO A 230 1.00 -26.51 -10.21
C PRO A 230 2.11 -25.60 -9.66
N VAL A 231 3.01 -26.08 -8.80
CA VAL A 231 4.05 -25.27 -8.16
C VAL A 231 5.06 -24.78 -9.20
N TRP A 232 5.22 -23.46 -9.27
CA TRP A 232 6.25 -22.79 -10.04
C TRP A 232 7.48 -22.45 -9.20
N SER A 233 7.26 -21.90 -8.00
CA SER A 233 8.30 -21.64 -6.99
C SER A 233 7.76 -21.84 -5.58
N TRP A 234 8.67 -22.00 -4.61
CA TRP A 234 8.32 -22.22 -3.20
C TRP A 234 9.27 -21.50 -2.24
N GLY A 235 9.03 -21.65 -0.93
CA GLY A 235 9.77 -20.90 0.09
C GLY A 235 9.30 -19.47 0.22
N HIS A 236 7.99 -19.24 0.08
CA HIS A 236 7.37 -17.92 0.25
C HIS A 236 6.59 -17.82 1.56
N ARG A 237 6.64 -16.66 2.21
CA ARG A 237 5.85 -16.26 3.37
C ARG A 237 4.51 -15.64 2.99
N ASN A 238 4.51 -14.48 2.34
CA ASN A 238 3.26 -13.77 1.99
C ASN A 238 3.46 -12.77 0.82
N PRO A 239 3.63 -13.29 -0.41
CA PRO A 239 3.78 -12.47 -1.62
C PRO A 239 2.46 -11.79 -2.00
N GLN A 240 2.42 -10.45 -1.97
CA GLN A 240 1.22 -9.64 -2.25
C GLN A 240 1.35 -8.73 -3.47
N GLY A 241 2.53 -8.65 -4.08
CA GLY A 241 2.73 -8.08 -5.41
C GLY A 241 3.19 -9.15 -6.38
N LEU A 242 2.71 -9.07 -7.62
CA LEU A 242 3.12 -9.94 -8.71
C LEU A 242 2.93 -9.18 -10.03
N VAL A 243 3.96 -9.08 -10.86
CA VAL A 243 3.85 -8.47 -12.20
C VAL A 243 4.76 -9.20 -13.18
N LEU A 244 4.24 -9.50 -14.38
CA LEU A 244 5.03 -10.06 -15.48
C LEU A 244 5.39 -8.94 -16.45
N ALA A 245 6.67 -8.64 -16.61
CA ALA A 245 7.16 -7.62 -17.52
C ALA A 245 8.43 -8.09 -18.23
N ASN A 246 8.50 -7.88 -19.54
CA ASN A 246 9.65 -8.27 -20.37
C ASN A 246 10.06 -9.75 -20.24
N GLY A 247 9.09 -10.63 -19.93
CA GLY A 247 9.35 -12.06 -19.69
C GLY A 247 9.82 -12.41 -18.29
N ILE A 248 10.01 -11.42 -17.41
CA ILE A 248 10.44 -11.59 -16.03
C ILE A 248 9.22 -11.45 -15.11
N LEU A 249 9.02 -12.44 -14.24
CA LEU A 249 7.99 -12.42 -13.21
C LEU A 249 8.59 -11.83 -11.94
N TYR A 250 8.09 -10.68 -11.51
CA TYR A 250 8.52 -10.02 -10.29
C TYR A 250 7.51 -10.25 -9.18
N SER A 251 7.97 -10.35 -7.93
CA SER A 251 7.13 -10.46 -6.75
C SER A 251 7.59 -9.50 -5.66
N SER A 252 6.65 -8.96 -4.89
CA SER A 252 6.95 -8.27 -3.63
C SER A 252 6.33 -9.04 -2.48
N GLU A 253 7.06 -9.11 -1.37
CA GLU A 253 6.78 -10.08 -0.34
C GLU A 253 7.00 -9.53 1.07
N HIS A 254 6.07 -9.87 1.97
CA HIS A 254 6.19 -9.51 3.37
C HIS A 254 7.11 -10.49 4.11
N GLY A 255 8.20 -9.98 4.67
CA GLY A 255 9.06 -10.64 5.63
C GLY A 255 8.42 -10.72 7.03
N GLU A 256 9.14 -11.29 7.99
CA GLU A 256 8.65 -11.44 9.36
C GLU A 256 8.72 -10.12 10.14
N ALA A 257 9.80 -9.88 10.89
CA ALA A 257 10.07 -8.62 11.58
C ALA A 257 11.03 -7.70 10.79
N ASN A 258 11.73 -8.29 9.84
CA ASN A 258 12.76 -7.77 8.96
C ASN A 258 12.55 -8.36 7.55
N ASP A 259 13.36 -7.90 6.61
CA ASP A 259 13.54 -8.50 5.29
C ASP A 259 12.22 -8.74 4.54
N ASP A 260 11.44 -7.66 4.37
CA ASP A 260 10.52 -7.63 3.24
C ASP A 260 11.31 -7.69 1.94
N GLU A 261 10.75 -8.26 0.88
CA GLU A 261 11.53 -8.62 -0.30
C GLU A 261 10.92 -8.13 -1.61
N MET A 262 11.80 -7.89 -2.57
CA MET A 262 11.53 -7.82 -3.99
C MET A 262 12.28 -8.97 -4.66
N ASN A 263 11.53 -9.83 -5.34
CA ASN A 263 12.03 -11.08 -5.91
C ASN A 263 11.86 -11.10 -7.43
N VAL A 264 12.82 -11.69 -8.13
CA VAL A 264 12.63 -12.22 -9.49
C VAL A 264 12.24 -13.68 -9.34
N ILE A 265 11.04 -14.03 -9.80
CA ILE A 265 10.43 -15.36 -9.67
C ILE A 265 10.88 -16.28 -10.81
N GLU A 266 11.62 -17.32 -10.46
CA GLU A 266 12.20 -18.30 -11.39
C GLU A 266 11.49 -19.64 -11.32
N ALA A 267 11.53 -20.38 -12.44
CA ALA A 267 11.00 -21.73 -12.52
C ALA A 267 11.78 -22.67 -11.58
N GLY A 268 11.10 -23.25 -10.59
CA GLY A 268 11.72 -24.16 -9.63
C GLY A 268 12.57 -23.47 -8.56
N GLY A 269 12.44 -22.15 -8.41
CA GLY A 269 13.18 -21.39 -7.39
C GLY A 269 12.68 -21.67 -5.96
N ASN A 270 13.62 -21.79 -5.03
CA ASN A 270 13.38 -21.81 -3.58
C ASN A 270 13.78 -20.46 -2.98
N TYR A 271 12.81 -19.73 -2.42
CA TYR A 271 12.99 -18.39 -1.84
C TYR A 271 13.29 -18.43 -0.33
N GLY A 272 13.61 -19.61 0.20
CA GLY A 272 14.25 -19.75 1.51
C GLY A 272 13.31 -19.77 2.72
N TRP A 273 12.15 -19.10 2.70
CA TRP A 273 11.26 -19.07 3.86
C TRP A 273 10.81 -20.48 4.30
N PRO A 274 10.84 -20.82 5.61
CA PRO A 274 11.18 -19.96 6.75
C PRO A 274 12.63 -20.07 7.24
N ASP A 275 13.45 -20.87 6.57
CA ASP A 275 14.80 -21.19 6.99
C ASP A 275 15.79 -20.08 6.63
N VAL A 276 15.45 -19.24 5.65
CA VAL A 276 16.17 -18.02 5.26
C VAL A 276 15.18 -16.87 5.11
N THR A 277 15.56 -15.68 5.57
CA THR A 277 14.81 -14.44 5.40
C THR A 277 15.71 -13.41 4.71
N GLY A 278 15.32 -12.93 3.53
CA GLY A 278 16.17 -12.07 2.73
C GLY A 278 17.34 -12.84 2.13
N TYR A 279 18.55 -12.63 2.65
CA TYR A 279 19.79 -13.18 2.09
C TYR A 279 20.33 -14.28 2.99
N CYS A 280 21.17 -15.17 2.45
CA CYS A 280 21.93 -16.16 3.20
C CYS A 280 23.08 -15.50 3.99
N ASN A 281 22.75 -14.72 5.02
CA ASN A 281 23.71 -13.84 5.69
C ASN A 281 23.68 -13.91 7.23
N GLU A 282 22.73 -14.65 7.82
CA GLU A 282 22.71 -14.88 9.27
C GLU A 282 23.32 -16.24 9.66
N PRO A 283 23.96 -16.34 10.85
CA PRO A 283 24.59 -17.57 11.30
C PRO A 283 23.68 -18.79 11.33
N TYR A 284 22.38 -18.61 11.62
CA TYR A 284 21.40 -19.69 11.69
C TYR A 284 20.98 -20.22 10.31
N GLU A 285 21.15 -19.43 9.24
CA GLU A 285 20.76 -19.77 7.86
C GLU A 285 21.84 -20.59 7.15
N ASN A 286 23.10 -20.46 7.60
CA ASN A 286 24.28 -21.05 6.98
C ASN A 286 24.19 -22.55 6.69
N SER A 287 23.53 -23.34 7.56
CA SER A 287 23.37 -24.77 7.30
C SER A 287 22.44 -25.00 6.13
N PHE A 288 21.30 -24.31 6.12
CA PHE A 288 20.29 -24.46 5.09
C PHE A 288 20.78 -23.97 3.72
N CYS A 289 21.46 -22.82 3.68
CA CYS A 289 22.04 -22.26 2.46
C CYS A 289 23.18 -23.08 1.87
N LYS A 290 23.80 -24.00 2.65
CA LYS A 290 24.78 -24.97 2.13
C LYS A 290 24.11 -26.19 1.52
N ASP A 291 23.01 -26.62 2.12
CA ASP A 291 22.30 -27.84 1.73
C ASP A 291 21.25 -27.60 0.63
N SER A 292 20.87 -26.34 0.39
CA SER A 292 19.84 -25.92 -0.58
C SER A 292 20.33 -24.76 -1.46
N ILE A 293 19.87 -24.73 -2.71
CA ILE A 293 20.07 -23.58 -3.61
C ILE A 293 18.94 -22.58 -3.35
N ILE A 294 19.30 -21.41 -2.81
CA ILE A 294 18.37 -20.34 -2.48
C ILE A 294 18.43 -19.25 -3.55
N VAL A 295 17.27 -18.81 -4.02
CA VAL A 295 17.14 -17.63 -4.86
C VAL A 295 16.94 -16.43 -3.94
N GLU A 296 17.99 -15.62 -3.82
CA GLU A 296 17.97 -14.41 -2.98
C GLU A 296 17.19 -13.28 -3.65
N PRO A 297 16.61 -12.35 -2.86
CA PRO A 297 15.87 -11.22 -3.38
C PRO A 297 16.80 -10.23 -4.11
N ILE A 298 16.26 -9.57 -5.13
CA ILE A 298 16.97 -8.47 -5.81
C ILE A 298 17.03 -7.20 -4.95
N LYS A 299 16.21 -7.14 -3.89
CA LYS A 299 16.21 -6.11 -2.84
C LYS A 299 15.48 -6.64 -1.61
N ALA A 300 16.02 -6.39 -0.43
CA ALA A 300 15.33 -6.58 0.85
C ALA A 300 15.25 -5.26 1.64
N TRP A 301 14.23 -5.14 2.50
CA TRP A 301 14.03 -3.98 3.38
C TRP A 301 13.98 -4.39 4.85
N THR A 302 14.93 -3.87 5.60
CA THR A 302 14.93 -3.88 7.05
C THR A 302 14.98 -2.43 7.55
N PRO A 303 14.01 -1.97 8.35
CA PRO A 303 12.83 -2.68 8.83
C PRO A 303 11.79 -2.86 7.72
N THR A 304 10.82 -3.74 7.97
CA THR A 304 9.72 -4.02 7.05
C THR A 304 8.95 -2.75 6.64
N ILE A 305 8.70 -2.59 5.35
CA ILE A 305 7.81 -1.60 4.73
C ILE A 305 6.39 -2.15 4.47
N ALA A 306 6.18 -3.45 4.64
CA ALA A 306 5.00 -4.22 4.25
C ALA A 306 4.60 -3.93 2.78
N PRO A 307 5.39 -4.41 1.79
CA PRO A 307 5.13 -4.17 0.39
C PRO A 307 3.84 -4.87 -0.05
N SER A 308 3.19 -4.32 -1.07
CA SER A 308 1.89 -4.79 -1.54
C SER A 308 1.89 -4.87 -3.07
N GLY A 309 0.83 -4.46 -3.76
CA GLY A 309 0.80 -4.51 -5.22
C GLY A 309 1.97 -3.76 -5.88
N ILE A 310 2.38 -4.27 -7.05
CA ILE A 310 3.52 -3.77 -7.82
C ILE A 310 3.16 -3.61 -9.30
N ALA A 311 3.81 -2.66 -9.97
CA ALA A 311 3.70 -2.47 -11.41
C ALA A 311 5.06 -2.23 -12.04
N TYR A 312 5.26 -2.76 -13.24
CA TYR A 312 6.37 -2.34 -14.08
C TYR A 312 6.02 -1.06 -14.83
N TYR A 313 6.88 -0.04 -14.73
CA TYR A 313 6.73 1.22 -15.45
C TYR A 313 7.69 1.27 -16.64
N GLY A 314 7.19 0.86 -17.82
CA GLY A 314 7.93 0.90 -19.08
C GLY A 314 7.68 2.16 -19.93
N SER A 315 6.76 3.04 -19.49
CA SER A 315 6.42 4.26 -20.22
C SER A 315 7.52 5.32 -20.11
N LYS A 316 7.61 6.18 -21.13
CA LYS A 316 8.49 7.36 -21.14
C LYS A 316 7.77 8.64 -20.70
N THR A 317 6.47 8.57 -20.38
CA THR A 317 5.65 9.73 -19.97
C THR A 317 6.19 10.40 -18.70
N ILE A 318 6.76 9.60 -17.79
CA ILE A 318 7.47 10.05 -16.59
C ILE A 318 8.89 9.47 -16.69
N PRO A 319 9.84 10.19 -17.32
CA PRO A 319 11.17 9.67 -17.62
C PRO A 319 11.91 9.10 -16.40
N GLU A 320 11.77 9.74 -15.25
CA GLU A 320 12.40 9.36 -13.98
C GLU A 320 11.98 7.96 -13.50
N TRP A 321 10.80 7.47 -13.93
CA TRP A 321 10.27 6.17 -13.53
C TRP A 321 10.45 5.09 -14.61
N THR A 322 10.97 5.44 -15.78
CA THR A 322 11.15 4.49 -16.90
C THR A 322 12.04 3.32 -16.47
N ASN A 323 11.68 2.08 -16.82
CA ASN A 323 12.40 0.87 -16.42
C ASN A 323 12.52 0.70 -14.90
N SER A 324 11.40 0.89 -14.21
CA SER A 324 11.33 0.71 -12.76
C SER A 324 10.17 -0.19 -12.35
N ILE A 325 10.32 -0.84 -11.20
CA ILE A 325 9.18 -1.42 -10.48
C ILE A 325 8.65 -0.37 -9.51
N LEU A 326 7.36 -0.09 -9.60
CA LEU A 326 6.60 0.69 -8.64
C LEU A 326 6.07 -0.25 -7.57
N VAL A 327 6.32 0.04 -6.29
CA VAL A 327 5.91 -0.79 -5.16
C VAL A 327 5.08 0.03 -4.19
N GLY A 328 3.80 -0.35 -4.01
CA GLY A 328 2.97 0.21 -2.96
C GLY A 328 3.39 -0.34 -1.59
N SER A 329 3.51 0.50 -0.57
CA SER A 329 3.84 0.06 0.78
C SER A 329 2.74 0.41 1.80
N LEU A 330 2.40 -0.59 2.61
CA LEU A 330 1.36 -0.49 3.63
C LEU A 330 1.92 0.14 4.89
N LYS A 331 2.96 -0.47 5.49
CA LYS A 331 3.62 0.04 6.71
C LYS A 331 4.54 1.20 6.38
N GLY A 332 5.21 1.15 5.24
CA GLY A 332 6.08 2.21 4.73
C GLY A 332 5.33 3.43 4.21
N THR A 333 4.01 3.34 3.98
CA THR A 333 3.13 4.46 3.61
C THR A 333 3.63 5.33 2.44
N SER A 334 4.28 4.69 1.48
CA SER A 334 4.98 5.34 0.37
C SER A 334 4.85 4.51 -0.90
N LEU A 335 5.01 5.18 -2.05
CA LEU A 335 5.26 4.52 -3.32
C LEU A 335 6.77 4.43 -3.50
N ARG A 336 7.31 3.22 -3.69
CA ARG A 336 8.75 3.03 -3.92
C ARG A 336 8.99 2.81 -5.40
N VAL A 337 9.97 3.49 -5.96
CA VAL A 337 10.35 3.41 -7.36
C VAL A 337 11.72 2.75 -7.42
N LEU A 338 11.75 1.47 -7.82
CA LEU A 338 12.96 0.67 -7.90
C LEU A 338 13.47 0.67 -9.33
N LYS A 339 14.55 1.42 -9.58
CA LYS A 339 15.21 1.46 -10.88
C LYS A 339 15.87 0.11 -11.15
N LEU A 340 15.50 -0.52 -12.26
CA LEU A 340 16.06 -1.82 -12.64
C LEU A 340 17.31 -1.66 -13.51
N SER A 341 18.20 -2.64 -13.42
CA SER A 341 19.26 -2.86 -14.40
C SER A 341 18.70 -3.08 -15.80
N VAL A 342 19.56 -2.97 -16.82
CA VAL A 342 19.17 -3.10 -18.23
C VAL A 342 18.56 -4.47 -18.54
N ASP A 343 19.09 -5.53 -17.93
CA ASP A 343 18.56 -6.90 -18.04
C ASP A 343 17.35 -7.16 -17.12
N GLY A 344 17.03 -6.23 -16.21
CA GLY A 344 15.89 -6.31 -15.31
C GLY A 344 16.09 -7.23 -14.10
N THR A 345 17.28 -7.77 -13.86
CA THR A 345 17.50 -8.79 -12.81
C THR A 345 18.10 -8.24 -11.52
N SER A 346 18.32 -6.92 -11.41
CA SER A 346 18.79 -6.28 -10.18
C SER A 346 18.24 -4.85 -10.03
N VAL A 347 18.26 -4.33 -8.80
CA VAL A 347 17.87 -2.95 -8.48
C VAL A 347 19.11 -2.06 -8.40
N GLU A 348 19.17 -1.03 -9.24
CA GLU A 348 20.27 -0.06 -9.28
C GLU A 348 20.04 1.15 -8.36
N GLY A 349 18.78 1.43 -8.03
CA GLY A 349 18.43 2.56 -7.18
C GLY A 349 16.99 2.51 -6.70
N GLU A 350 16.73 3.24 -5.62
CA GLU A 350 15.40 3.33 -5.00
C GLU A 350 15.08 4.79 -4.73
N THR A 351 13.91 5.24 -5.20
CA THR A 351 13.33 6.54 -4.83
C THR A 351 12.06 6.31 -4.02
N ILE A 352 11.93 7.00 -2.88
CA ILE A 352 10.73 6.97 -2.06
C ILE A 352 9.85 8.16 -2.44
N ALA A 353 8.74 7.89 -3.12
CA ALA A 353 7.76 8.88 -3.54
C ALA A 353 6.53 8.90 -2.62
N PHE A 354 5.92 10.07 -2.46
CA PHE A 354 4.67 10.28 -1.73
C PHE A 354 4.65 9.77 -0.26
N ASN A 355 5.80 9.78 0.40
CA ASN A 355 5.93 9.24 1.77
C ASN A 355 4.94 9.90 2.75
N ARG A 356 4.14 9.07 3.43
CA ARG A 356 3.07 9.43 4.39
C ARG A 356 1.98 10.37 3.82
N GLN A 357 1.92 10.57 2.51
CA GLN A 357 0.97 11.52 1.91
C GLN A 357 -0.44 10.96 1.75
N PHE A 358 -0.55 9.64 1.51
CA PHE A 358 -1.83 8.94 1.32
C PHE A 358 -2.16 7.94 2.43
N GLY A 359 -1.19 7.61 3.28
CA GLY A 359 -1.28 6.51 4.24
C GLY A 359 -0.85 5.18 3.61
N ARG A 360 -1.56 4.10 3.93
CA ARG A 360 -1.27 2.74 3.46
C ARG A 360 -1.63 2.63 1.98
N ILE A 361 -0.68 2.25 1.14
CA ILE A 361 -0.91 1.99 -0.30
C ILE A 361 -0.98 0.47 -0.51
N ARG A 362 -2.03 0.00 -1.18
CA ARG A 362 -2.36 -1.43 -1.32
C ARG A 362 -2.06 -1.99 -2.69
N ASP A 363 -2.24 -1.19 -3.73
CA ASP A 363 -1.94 -1.59 -5.09
C ASP A 363 -1.58 -0.38 -5.94
N VAL A 364 -0.84 -0.65 -7.02
CA VAL A 364 -0.39 0.34 -8.01
C VAL A 364 -0.38 -0.31 -9.39
N ILE A 365 -0.88 0.42 -10.39
CA ILE A 365 -0.83 0.04 -11.80
C ILE A 365 -0.33 1.19 -12.66
N SER A 366 0.27 0.85 -13.80
CA SER A 366 0.57 1.80 -14.88
C SER A 366 -0.41 1.58 -16.03
N ALA A 367 -1.08 2.65 -16.43
CA ALA A 367 -1.95 2.66 -17.60
C ALA A 367 -1.12 2.79 -18.90
N PRO A 368 -1.65 2.38 -20.07
CA PRO A 368 -0.94 2.45 -21.35
C PRO A 368 -0.46 3.84 -21.76
N ASN A 369 -1.12 4.90 -21.29
CA ASN A 369 -0.74 6.30 -21.53
C ASN A 369 0.43 6.77 -20.62
N GLY A 370 0.87 5.94 -19.68
CA GLY A 370 1.90 6.26 -18.70
C GLY A 370 1.37 6.89 -17.41
N ASP A 371 0.06 7.01 -17.24
CA ASP A 371 -0.49 7.40 -15.94
C ASP A 371 -0.31 6.28 -14.93
N VAL A 372 -0.15 6.65 -13.68
CA VAL A 372 -0.06 5.72 -12.56
C VAL A 372 -1.29 5.87 -11.68
N TYR A 373 -1.92 4.75 -11.34
CA TYR A 373 -3.04 4.70 -10.41
C TYR A 373 -2.65 3.86 -9.21
N LEU A 374 -3.01 4.32 -8.02
CA LEU A 374 -2.82 3.57 -6.78
C LEU A 374 -4.09 3.60 -5.93
N CYS A 375 -4.27 2.59 -5.08
CA CYS A 375 -5.36 2.56 -4.11
C CYS A 375 -4.85 2.55 -2.67
N THR A 376 -5.58 3.24 -1.80
CA THR A 376 -5.29 3.29 -0.36
C THR A 376 -5.96 2.14 0.38
N SER A 377 -5.44 1.81 1.56
CA SER A 377 -5.99 0.79 2.44
C SER A 377 -5.90 1.22 3.90
N ASN A 378 -6.35 2.43 4.19
CA ASN A 378 -6.28 3.07 5.50
C ASN A 378 -7.29 2.50 6.50
N LYS A 379 -8.35 1.85 6.01
CA LYS A 379 -9.39 1.31 6.88
C LYS A 379 -9.06 -0.13 7.35
N ASP A 380 -8.29 -0.92 6.59
CA ASP A 380 -8.24 -2.41 6.72
C ASP A 380 -7.59 -2.86 8.03
N TRP A 381 -6.57 -2.12 8.43
CA TRP A 381 -5.81 -2.30 9.64
C TRP A 381 -5.47 -0.93 10.20
N HIS A 382 -6.04 -0.61 11.36
CA HIS A 382 -5.76 0.60 12.10
C HIS A 382 -5.81 0.30 13.60
N PRO A 383 -4.67 0.32 14.32
CA PRO A 383 -4.66 0.11 15.75
C PRO A 383 -5.38 1.30 16.40
N ARG A 384 -6.60 1.08 16.92
CA ARG A 384 -7.41 2.14 17.57
C ARG A 384 -6.69 2.80 18.74
N ALA A 385 -5.77 2.09 19.38
CA ALA A 385 -4.92 2.60 20.45
C ALA A 385 -3.80 3.54 19.94
N ASN A 386 -3.56 3.61 18.63
CA ASN A 386 -2.45 4.38 18.07
C ASN A 386 -2.77 5.05 16.71
N PRO A 387 -3.57 6.13 16.72
CA PRO A 387 -4.05 6.77 15.49
C PRO A 387 -2.96 7.45 14.63
N GLY A 388 -1.77 7.68 15.19
CA GLY A 388 -0.63 8.28 14.48
C GLY A 388 0.33 7.28 13.83
N PHE A 389 -0.01 5.99 13.79
CA PHE A 389 0.92 4.96 13.32
C PHE A 389 1.30 5.12 11.83
N TYR A 390 0.36 5.57 10.98
CA TYR A 390 0.56 5.66 9.52
C TYR A 390 0.59 7.06 8.94
N SER A 391 0.20 8.07 9.71
CA SER A 391 0.16 9.44 9.23
C SER A 391 0.09 10.41 10.41
N ASP A 392 0.63 11.60 10.20
CA ASP A 392 0.48 12.74 11.10
C ASP A 392 -0.97 13.22 11.15
N THR A 393 -1.72 12.96 10.07
CA THR A 393 -3.18 13.12 10.04
C THR A 393 -3.81 11.84 10.57
N LYS A 394 -4.72 11.94 11.54
CA LYS A 394 -5.39 10.77 12.15
C LYS A 394 -6.19 10.00 11.10
N LEU A 395 -5.56 9.02 10.44
CA LEU A 395 -6.21 8.07 9.53
C LEU A 395 -7.07 7.08 10.34
N PRO A 396 -8.07 6.43 9.74
CA PRO A 396 -8.59 6.67 8.39
C PRO A 396 -9.39 7.98 8.30
N MET A 397 -9.34 8.64 7.15
CA MET A 397 -10.25 9.75 6.84
C MET A 397 -11.66 9.23 6.52
N ARG A 398 -12.69 10.07 6.70
CA ARG A 398 -14.08 9.71 6.39
C ARG A 398 -14.26 9.25 4.93
N ASN A 399 -13.53 9.86 4.00
CA ASN A 399 -13.61 9.58 2.56
C ASN A 399 -12.57 8.54 2.08
N ASP A 400 -11.84 7.89 2.98
CA ASP A 400 -11.06 6.71 2.60
C ASP A 400 -12.00 5.54 2.28
N ASP A 401 -11.56 4.47 1.63
CA ASP A 401 -10.34 4.40 0.85
C ASP A 401 -10.53 5.05 -0.53
N LYS A 402 -9.42 5.32 -1.22
CA LYS A 402 -9.38 6.13 -2.44
C LYS A 402 -8.62 5.43 -3.56
N ILE A 403 -8.94 5.80 -4.80
CA ILE A 403 -8.05 5.60 -5.96
C ILE A 403 -7.48 6.97 -6.33
N ILE A 404 -6.15 7.04 -6.40
CA ILE A 404 -5.38 8.23 -6.74
C ILE A 404 -4.80 8.05 -8.13
N ARG A 405 -4.87 9.08 -8.96
CA ARG A 405 -4.19 9.18 -10.25
C ARG A 405 -2.99 10.09 -10.12
N ILE A 406 -1.88 9.67 -10.69
CA ILE A 406 -0.63 10.42 -10.81
C ILE A 406 -0.28 10.44 -12.30
N HIS A 407 -0.17 11.63 -12.88
CA HIS A 407 0.14 11.76 -14.30
C HIS A 407 0.98 13.00 -14.58
N GLN A 408 1.66 13.02 -15.72
CA GLN A 408 2.37 14.20 -16.18
C GLN A 408 1.39 15.35 -16.43
N ALA A 409 1.60 16.48 -15.78
CA ALA A 409 0.85 17.69 -16.01
C ALA A 409 1.18 18.24 -17.41
N GLY A 410 0.16 18.34 -18.27
CA GLY A 410 0.29 19.10 -19.53
C GLY A 410 0.50 20.60 -19.26
N LYS A 411 0.95 21.36 -20.27
CA LYS A 411 1.28 22.80 -20.10
C LYS A 411 0.16 23.63 -19.45
N ASP A 412 -1.08 23.41 -19.87
CA ASP A 412 -2.24 24.16 -19.37
C ASP A 412 -2.61 23.80 -17.94
N LEU A 413 -2.52 22.50 -17.59
CA LEU A 413 -2.68 22.05 -16.22
C LEU A 413 -1.52 22.53 -15.36
N GLY A 414 -0.28 22.50 -15.86
CA GLY A 414 0.91 23.03 -15.21
C GLY A 414 0.72 24.46 -14.72
N ASN A 415 0.19 25.35 -15.57
CA ASN A 415 -0.12 26.73 -15.17
C ASN A 415 -1.15 26.82 -14.03
N ARG A 416 -2.18 25.97 -14.04
CA ARG A 416 -3.18 25.89 -12.95
C ARG A 416 -2.60 25.23 -11.68
N LEU A 417 -1.65 24.33 -11.85
CA LEU A 417 -0.92 23.66 -10.76
C LEU A 417 0.16 24.57 -10.15
N GLU A 418 0.63 25.61 -10.83
CA GLU A 418 1.58 26.57 -10.24
C GLU A 418 1.02 27.24 -8.98
N GLU A 419 -0.31 27.42 -8.91
CA GLU A 419 -1.00 27.92 -7.72
C GLU A 419 -1.22 26.84 -6.65
N MET A 420 -1.11 25.55 -7.01
CA MET A 420 -1.25 24.44 -6.07
C MET A 420 0.02 24.23 -5.26
N LYS A 421 -0.16 23.98 -3.96
CA LYS A 421 0.95 23.65 -3.07
C LYS A 421 1.60 22.35 -3.52
N GLU A 422 2.92 22.34 -3.66
CA GLU A 422 3.67 21.09 -3.72
C GLU A 422 3.54 20.37 -2.37
N LYS A 423 3.13 19.09 -2.38
CA LYS A 423 2.89 18.32 -1.15
C LYS A 423 3.96 17.30 -0.83
N GLN A 424 5.08 17.35 -1.53
CA GLN A 424 6.29 16.77 -0.99
C GLN A 424 7.05 17.91 -0.33
N THR A 425 7.03 17.98 1.01
CA THR A 425 8.30 18.37 1.66
C THR A 425 9.23 17.28 1.18
N PRO A 426 10.22 17.57 0.33
CA PRO A 426 11.17 16.54 0.05
C PRO A 426 11.74 16.11 1.40
N LEU A 427 11.92 14.81 1.56
CA LEU A 427 12.97 14.29 2.43
C LEU A 427 14.34 14.66 1.83
N ASP A 428 14.44 15.85 1.26
CA ASP A 428 15.68 16.45 0.86
C ASP A 428 16.24 17.05 2.14
N LYS A 429 17.48 16.67 2.41
CA LYS A 429 18.26 17.10 3.56
C LYS A 429 18.10 18.60 3.76
N ASP A 430 18.07 19.36 2.66
CA ASP A 430 18.03 20.82 2.67
C ASP A 430 16.70 21.42 3.15
N THR A 431 15.56 20.81 2.80
CA THR A 431 14.25 21.35 3.23
C THR A 431 13.96 21.00 4.70
N MET A 432 14.57 19.92 5.20
CA MET A 432 14.52 19.56 6.62
C MET A 432 15.43 20.44 7.50
N VAL A 433 16.50 21.04 6.95
CA VAL A 433 17.30 22.09 7.64
C VAL A 433 16.39 23.22 8.12
N TYR A 434 15.53 23.72 7.23
CA TYR A 434 14.78 24.96 7.44
C TYR A 434 13.66 24.81 8.47
N LYS A 435 13.17 23.59 8.73
CA LYS A 435 12.18 23.36 9.78
C LYS A 435 12.77 23.39 11.19
N ASN A 436 14.04 22.98 11.39
CA ASN A 436 14.59 22.72 12.73
C ASN A 436 15.98 23.31 13.04
N GLY A 437 16.66 23.97 12.09
CA GLY A 437 17.67 25.00 12.39
C GLY A 437 18.87 24.62 13.26
N THR A 438 19.40 23.39 13.23
CA THR A 438 20.86 23.06 13.39
C THR A 438 21.14 21.54 13.34
N VAL A 439 22.29 21.19 12.74
CA VAL A 439 23.03 19.91 12.64
C VAL A 439 22.24 18.61 12.92
N HIS A 440 21.32 18.18 12.03
CA HIS A 440 20.68 16.85 12.15
C HIS A 440 20.08 16.26 10.85
N ASN A 441 20.28 16.85 9.68
CA ASN A 441 19.46 16.49 8.50
C ASN A 441 19.66 15.05 8.04
N ASP A 442 20.89 14.56 8.06
CA ASP A 442 21.21 13.19 7.65
C ASP A 442 20.61 12.17 8.62
N GLY A 443 20.78 12.40 9.93
CA GLY A 443 20.19 11.57 10.97
C GLY A 443 18.66 11.58 10.99
N MET A 444 18.05 12.74 10.76
CA MET A 444 16.59 12.89 10.64
C MET A 444 16.07 12.15 9.40
N PHE A 445 16.75 12.27 8.26
CA PHE A 445 16.39 11.56 7.04
C PHE A 445 16.44 10.04 7.24
N ILE A 446 17.49 9.53 7.87
CA ILE A 446 17.62 8.10 8.21
C ILE A 446 16.49 7.71 9.18
N TYR A 447 16.24 8.51 10.21
CA TYR A 447 15.15 8.27 11.17
C TYR A 447 13.78 8.15 10.50
N GLU A 448 13.43 9.08 9.62
CA GLU A 448 12.14 9.08 8.92
C GLU A 448 11.95 7.85 8.04
N ASN A 449 13.03 7.37 7.42
CA ASN A 449 13.00 6.21 6.52
C ASN A 449 12.98 4.87 7.26
N TYR A 450 13.68 4.78 8.39
CA TYR A 450 13.95 3.50 9.04
C TYR A 450 13.29 3.38 10.42
N CYS A 451 13.20 4.45 11.20
CA CYS A 451 12.77 4.36 12.61
C CYS A 451 11.32 4.84 12.80
N ALA A 452 10.91 5.87 12.06
CA ALA A 452 9.65 6.57 12.30
C ALA A 452 8.40 5.72 12.00
N SER A 453 8.51 4.62 11.24
CA SER A 453 7.37 3.71 11.01
C SER A 453 6.94 2.99 12.29
N CYS A 454 7.87 2.78 13.22
CA CYS A 454 7.60 2.17 14.53
C CYS A 454 7.53 3.24 15.64
N HIS A 455 8.47 4.19 15.64
CA HIS A 455 8.63 5.17 16.71
C HIS A 455 7.90 6.50 16.49
N LYS A 456 7.24 6.67 15.33
CA LYS A 456 6.60 7.91 14.82
C LYS A 456 7.58 9.04 14.55
N ALA A 457 7.17 10.01 13.74
CA ALA A 457 7.99 11.18 13.41
C ALA A 457 8.35 12.04 14.64
N ASP A 458 7.52 12.00 15.71
CA ASP A 458 7.73 12.75 16.95
C ASP A 458 8.42 11.94 18.07
N GLY A 459 8.84 10.70 17.78
CA GLY A 459 9.48 9.82 18.76
C GLY A 459 8.54 9.33 19.87
N SER A 460 7.23 9.57 19.79
CA SER A 460 6.29 9.18 20.85
C SER A 460 6.01 7.68 20.90
N GLY A 461 6.41 6.91 19.88
CA GLY A 461 6.18 5.48 19.83
C GLY A 461 4.70 5.10 19.72
N ALA A 462 4.42 3.81 19.88
CA ALA A 462 3.10 3.22 19.84
C ALA A 462 2.84 2.49 21.17
N GLU A 463 2.03 3.07 22.06
CA GLU A 463 1.74 2.47 23.36
C GLU A 463 1.30 1.00 23.22
N GLY A 464 1.97 0.11 23.95
CA GLY A 464 1.75 -1.35 23.91
C GLY A 464 2.33 -2.09 22.70
N PHE A 465 2.91 -1.39 21.72
CA PHE A 465 3.55 -1.99 20.53
C PHE A 465 5.02 -1.59 20.41
N PHE A 466 5.31 -0.29 20.29
CA PHE A 466 6.67 0.24 20.10
C PHE A 466 6.97 1.32 21.15
N PRO A 467 8.11 1.26 21.85
CA PRO A 467 8.37 2.18 22.95
C PRO A 467 8.60 3.62 22.48
N PRO A 468 8.26 4.63 23.31
CA PRO A 468 8.64 6.01 23.06
C PRO A 468 10.17 6.19 23.12
N LEU A 469 10.70 7.10 22.32
CA LEU A 469 12.08 7.59 22.38
C LEU A 469 12.20 8.92 23.12
N THR A 470 11.07 9.56 23.44
CA THR A 470 10.99 10.84 24.15
C THR A 470 11.30 10.67 25.65
N LYS A 471 12.44 11.20 26.10
CA LYS A 471 12.89 11.27 27.50
C LYS A 471 12.84 9.91 28.20
N THR A 472 13.54 8.92 27.65
CA THR A 472 13.65 7.57 28.23
C THR A 472 15.08 7.25 28.63
N GLU A 473 15.25 6.38 29.63
CA GLU A 473 16.57 5.93 30.09
C GLU A 473 17.33 5.21 28.97
N GLY A 474 16.63 4.46 28.12
CA GLY A 474 17.24 3.76 26.99
C GLY A 474 17.85 4.69 25.94
N VAL A 475 17.32 5.91 25.78
CA VAL A 475 17.92 6.93 24.91
C VAL A 475 19.00 7.74 25.63
N ALA A 476 18.86 7.98 26.93
CA ALA A 476 19.85 8.69 27.74
C ALA A 476 21.16 7.89 27.90
N ASP A 477 21.07 6.58 28.08
CA ASP A 477 22.21 5.66 28.09
C ASP A 477 22.76 5.46 26.66
N LYS A 478 23.86 6.17 26.37
CA LYS A 478 24.47 6.22 25.04
C LYS A 478 24.91 4.83 24.57
N ASP A 479 25.59 4.08 25.43
CA ASP A 479 26.13 2.77 25.07
C ASP A 479 24.97 1.82 24.81
N ARG A 480 24.00 1.74 25.71
CA ARG A 480 22.80 0.90 25.51
C ARG A 480 22.08 1.25 24.21
N LEU A 481 21.95 2.52 23.87
CA LEU A 481 21.28 2.94 22.62
C LEU A 481 22.05 2.44 21.39
N ILE A 482 23.37 2.63 21.35
CA ILE A 482 24.25 2.13 20.28
C ILE A 482 24.05 0.61 20.12
N ARG A 483 24.10 -0.15 21.23
CA ARG A 483 23.90 -1.61 21.20
C ARG A 483 22.54 -2.00 20.66
N SER A 484 21.49 -1.33 21.11
CA SER A 484 20.11 -1.65 20.77
C SER A 484 19.87 -1.44 19.27
N VAL A 485 20.33 -0.33 18.70
CA VAL A 485 20.16 -0.05 17.26
C VAL A 485 20.99 -1.00 16.39
N ILE A 486 22.22 -1.33 16.81
CA ILE A 486 23.08 -2.22 16.02
C ILE A 486 22.60 -3.66 16.08
N ASN A 487 22.20 -4.18 17.24
CA ASN A 487 21.84 -5.59 17.38
C ASN A 487 20.33 -5.86 17.23
N GLY A 488 19.51 -4.82 17.26
CA GLY A 488 18.10 -4.97 17.51
C GLY A 488 17.79 -5.22 18.99
N VAL A 489 16.51 -5.39 19.29
CA VAL A 489 16.02 -5.68 20.63
C VAL A 489 14.95 -6.76 20.51
N SER A 490 15.09 -7.84 21.28
CA SER A 490 14.12 -8.91 21.36
C SER A 490 13.71 -9.22 22.79
N GLY A 491 12.49 -9.71 22.94
CA GLY A 491 11.89 -10.05 24.24
C GLY A 491 11.30 -8.85 24.98
N PRO A 492 10.78 -9.07 26.20
CA PRO A 492 10.02 -8.08 26.94
C PRO A 492 10.93 -6.93 27.41
N LEU A 493 10.55 -5.71 27.07
CA LEU A 493 11.19 -4.46 27.46
C LEU A 493 10.17 -3.59 28.21
N GLU A 494 10.56 -3.08 29.38
CA GLU A 494 9.74 -2.10 30.11
C GLU A 494 10.25 -0.68 29.86
N VAL A 495 9.36 0.22 29.45
CA VAL A 495 9.65 1.65 29.27
C VAL A 495 8.52 2.46 29.89
N LYS A 496 8.85 3.30 30.89
CA LYS A 496 7.89 4.15 31.62
C LYS A 496 6.71 3.36 32.22
N GLY A 497 6.97 2.17 32.76
CA GLY A 497 5.94 1.33 33.39
C GLY A 497 5.06 0.55 32.42
N ILE A 498 5.36 0.58 31.12
CA ILE A 498 4.63 -0.14 30.07
C ILE A 498 5.54 -1.21 29.47
N SER A 499 5.02 -2.43 29.32
CA SER A 499 5.73 -3.54 28.70
C SER A 499 5.54 -3.53 27.19
N TYR A 500 6.64 -3.73 26.47
CA TYR A 500 6.73 -3.85 25.02
C TYR A 500 7.39 -5.18 24.69
N ASN A 501 6.85 -5.93 23.73
CA ASN A 501 7.36 -7.25 23.36
C ASN A 501 7.39 -7.44 21.83
N MET A 502 7.51 -6.33 21.10
CA MET A 502 7.73 -6.37 19.66
C MET A 502 9.24 -6.34 19.41
N ASP A 503 9.71 -7.22 18.53
CA ASP A 503 11.10 -7.21 18.11
C ASP A 503 11.43 -5.91 17.35
N MET A 504 12.57 -5.33 17.68
CA MET A 504 13.21 -4.27 16.91
C MET A 504 14.34 -4.91 16.10
N PRO A 505 14.34 -4.81 14.75
CA PRO A 505 15.38 -5.43 13.95
C PRO A 505 16.73 -4.73 14.15
N SER A 506 17.79 -5.43 13.73
CA SER A 506 19.13 -4.87 13.64
C SER A 506 19.23 -3.85 12.51
N PHE A 507 19.96 -2.75 12.75
CA PHE A 507 20.31 -1.75 11.74
C PHE A 507 21.79 -1.81 11.34
N LYS A 508 22.45 -2.96 11.53
CA LYS A 508 23.88 -3.17 11.21
C LYS A 508 24.23 -2.92 9.74
N PHE A 509 23.24 -2.95 8.86
CA PHE A 509 23.38 -2.68 7.43
C PHE A 509 23.70 -1.20 7.10
N LEU A 510 23.42 -0.28 8.04
CA LEU A 510 23.81 1.12 7.90
C LEU A 510 25.32 1.29 8.14
N THR A 511 25.92 2.23 7.42
CA THR A 511 27.32 2.63 7.63
C THR A 511 27.51 3.21 9.02
N ASP A 512 28.76 3.24 9.51
CA ASP A 512 29.06 3.76 10.84
C ASP A 512 28.69 5.24 10.98
N LYS A 513 28.88 6.00 9.89
CA LYS A 513 28.41 7.38 9.76
C LYS A 513 26.90 7.50 9.85
N GLU A 514 26.15 6.72 9.09
CA GLU A 514 24.68 6.77 9.12
C GLU A 514 24.13 6.41 10.50
N LEU A 515 24.71 5.40 11.15
CA LEU A 515 24.37 5.03 12.53
C LEU A 515 24.67 6.17 13.50
N ALA A 516 25.85 6.78 13.43
CA ALA A 516 26.23 7.90 14.28
C ALA A 516 25.26 9.09 14.09
N ASP A 517 24.91 9.41 12.85
CA ASP A 517 24.00 10.51 12.52
C ASP A 517 22.58 10.26 13.08
N VAL A 518 22.01 9.07 12.87
CA VAL A 518 20.64 8.76 13.36
C VAL A 518 20.60 8.66 14.89
N LEU A 519 21.60 8.07 15.52
CA LEU A 519 21.71 7.98 16.98
C LEU A 519 21.85 9.38 17.60
N THR A 520 22.65 10.24 16.98
CA THR A 520 22.80 11.65 17.36
C THR A 520 21.49 12.39 17.23
N TYR A 521 20.73 12.19 16.14
CA TYR A 521 19.40 12.76 15.97
C TYR A 521 18.43 12.31 17.07
N VAL A 522 18.33 11.01 17.35
CA VAL A 522 17.44 10.49 18.39
C VAL A 522 17.78 11.06 19.77
N ARG A 523 19.08 11.20 20.09
CA ARG A 523 19.55 11.72 21.39
C ARG A 523 19.39 13.22 21.55
N ALA A 524 19.45 13.99 20.48
CA ALA A 524 19.26 15.45 20.54
C ALA A 524 17.78 15.85 20.42
N SER A 525 16.99 15.08 19.67
CA SER A 525 15.60 15.41 19.34
C SER A 525 14.61 14.98 20.41
N PHE A 526 13.32 15.25 20.17
CA PHE A 526 12.21 14.82 21.03
C PHE A 526 12.33 15.30 22.50
N GLY A 527 13.05 16.40 22.72
CA GLY A 527 13.33 16.96 24.05
C GLY A 527 14.31 16.14 24.90
N ASN A 528 15.13 15.27 24.27
CA ASN A 528 16.16 14.47 24.93
C ASN A 528 17.42 15.28 25.27
N ASN A 529 17.81 16.26 24.43
CA ASN A 529 18.92 17.19 24.65
C ASN A 529 20.23 16.52 25.14
N SER A 530 20.50 15.30 24.68
CA SER A 530 21.67 14.50 25.09
C SER A 530 22.83 14.65 24.10
N SER A 531 24.06 14.33 24.53
CA SER A 531 25.25 14.37 23.68
C SER A 531 25.14 13.44 22.46
N GLY A 532 25.75 13.81 21.33
CA GLY A 532 25.77 12.98 20.13
C GLY A 532 26.57 11.69 20.26
N VAL A 533 26.53 10.89 19.20
CA VAL A 533 27.29 9.64 19.00
C VAL A 533 28.26 9.85 17.84
N THR A 534 29.51 9.40 17.99
CA THR A 534 30.53 9.50 16.94
C THR A 534 30.65 8.22 16.11
N GLU A 535 31.22 8.33 14.91
CA GLU A 535 31.52 7.16 14.06
C GLU A 535 32.49 6.18 14.75
N GLU A 536 33.46 6.71 15.49
CA GLU A 536 34.42 5.91 16.25
C GLU A 536 33.73 5.09 17.36
N GLU A 537 32.75 5.67 18.06
CA GLU A 537 31.96 4.97 19.08
C GLU A 537 31.16 3.80 18.48
N VAL A 538 30.59 4.01 17.29
CA VAL A 538 29.88 2.97 16.53
C VAL A 538 30.84 1.87 16.08
N ALA A 539 31.98 2.25 15.49
CA ALA A 539 33.00 1.32 14.99
C ALA A 539 33.57 0.46 16.12
N ASN A 540 33.90 1.08 17.26
CA ASN A 540 34.35 0.37 18.46
C ASN A 540 33.34 -0.69 18.89
N TYR A 541 32.04 -0.36 18.89
CA TYR A 541 31.01 -1.33 19.25
C TYR A 541 30.89 -2.49 18.25
N LYS A 542 30.89 -2.20 16.93
CA LYS A 542 30.84 -3.26 15.90
C LYS A 542 32.04 -4.21 15.99
N SER A 543 33.23 -3.70 16.32
CA SER A 543 34.44 -4.51 16.48
C SER A 543 34.41 -5.44 17.70
N MET A 544 33.72 -5.05 18.78
CA MET A 544 33.57 -5.89 19.98
C MET A 544 32.70 -7.13 19.75
N LEU A 545 31.90 -7.15 18.69
CA LEU A 545 31.01 -8.27 18.33
C LEU A 545 31.68 -9.32 17.43
N GLN A 546 32.88 -9.02 16.90
CA GLN A 546 33.64 -9.93 16.05
C GLN A 546 34.66 -10.78 16.85
N ASN A 547 34.81 -10.51 18.14
CA ASN A 547 35.60 -11.27 19.11
C ASN A 547 34.67 -11.98 20.09
#